data_AF-A0A059L8P8-F1
#
_entry.id   AF-A0A059L8P8-F1
#
_cell.length_a   1.000
_cell.length_b   1.000
_cell.length_c   1.000
_cell.angle_alpha   90.00
_cell.angle_beta   90.00
_cell.angle_gamma   90.00
#
_symmetry.space_group_name_H-M   'P 1'
#
loop_
_entity.id
_entity.type
_entity.pdbx_description
1 polymer ?
#
loop_
_entity_poly.entity_id
_entity_poly.type
_entity_poly.pdbx_seq_one_letter_code
_entity_poly.pdbx_strand_id
1 'polypeptide(L)'
;MAGCWGLKNHPTNAHAERYNAESRRCIEEALGAVEDAQGLQAAYSALPDQYYEIVFATPAMPDIWSGMQADKQLMALELQESRIAGGLLADAMLRVFPDSDALRVRESAFLIWHLGEATMRLAISCAPEEGRGLVEAFKRMSLLEIMAPAAGSNEFDPATDVVS
;
A
#
# COMPACT_ATOMS: atom_id res chain seq x y z
N MET A 1 -4.54 -1.38 22.53
CA MET A 1 -4.83 -1.30 21.07
C MET A 1 -6.13 -0.57 20.74
N ALA A 2 -7.02 -0.22 21.70
CA ALA A 2 -8.30 0.47 21.46
C ALA A 2 -8.26 2.02 21.58
N GLY A 3 -7.08 2.65 21.46
CA GLY A 3 -6.89 4.09 21.72
C GLY A 3 -6.82 5.00 20.48
N CYS A 4 -6.82 4.45 19.26
CA CYS A 4 -6.46 5.21 18.05
C CYS A 4 -7.63 5.89 17.31
N TRP A 5 -8.90 5.57 17.60
CA TRP A 5 -9.97 5.80 16.61
C TRP A 5 -11.21 6.51 17.18
N GLY A 6 -11.01 7.72 17.72
CA GLY A 6 -12.10 8.59 18.15
C GLY A 6 -12.82 9.24 16.97
N LEU A 7 -13.84 8.59 16.39
CA LEU A 7 -14.69 9.15 15.34
C LEU A 7 -16.16 9.22 15.77
N LYS A 8 -16.65 10.45 15.98
CA LYS A 8 -18.06 10.82 15.90
C LYS A 8 -18.16 12.02 14.94
N ASN A 9 -18.95 11.87 13.88
CA ASN A 9 -19.42 12.88 12.92
C ASN A 9 -18.57 13.14 11.65
N HIS A 10 -19.27 13.65 10.63
CA HIS A 10 -18.95 13.82 9.20
C HIS A 10 -17.47 14.00 8.80
N PRO A 11 -17.05 13.43 7.64
CA PRO A 11 -15.69 13.55 7.14
C PRO A 11 -15.40 15.02 6.77
N THR A 12 -14.40 15.60 7.41
CA THR A 12 -13.77 16.87 7.03
C THR A 12 -12.33 16.57 6.60
N ASN A 13 -11.72 17.42 5.78
CA ASN A 13 -10.32 17.23 5.34
C ASN A 13 -9.35 17.02 6.52
N ALA A 14 -9.57 17.72 7.64
CA ALA A 14 -8.76 17.57 8.85
C ALA A 14 -8.89 16.18 9.53
N HIS A 15 -10.06 15.53 9.43
CA HIS A 15 -10.22 14.16 9.93
C HIS A 15 -9.49 13.15 9.04
N ALA A 16 -9.58 13.32 7.71
CA ALA A 16 -8.90 12.47 6.74
C ALA A 16 -7.37 12.58 6.87
N GLU A 17 -6.83 13.79 6.97
CA GLU A 17 -5.40 14.03 7.16
C GLU A 17 -4.85 13.39 8.43
N ARG A 18 -5.59 13.51 9.55
CA ARG A 18 -5.17 12.90 10.82
C ARG A 18 -5.20 11.37 10.77
N TYR A 19 -6.23 10.79 10.13
CA TYR A 19 -6.33 9.35 9.90
C TYR A 19 -5.14 8.85 9.07
N ASN A 20 -4.84 9.53 7.98
CA ASN A 20 -3.74 9.20 7.09
C ASN A 20 -2.38 9.29 7.79
N ALA A 21 -2.15 10.31 8.61
CA ALA A 21 -0.90 10.48 9.34
C ALA A 21 -0.63 9.34 10.35
N GLU A 22 -1.65 8.88 11.09
CA GLU A 22 -1.49 7.77 12.03
C GLU A 22 -1.26 6.44 11.29
N SER A 23 -2.02 6.19 10.21
CA SER A 23 -1.81 5.04 9.34
C SER A 23 -0.38 5.02 8.78
N ARG A 24 0.10 6.17 8.32
CA ARG A 24 1.46 6.34 7.78
C ARG A 24 2.53 6.01 8.81
N ARG A 25 2.38 6.46 10.06
CA ARG A 25 3.33 6.13 11.14
C ARG A 25 3.45 4.62 11.34
N CYS A 26 2.34 3.89 11.33
CA CYS A 26 2.36 2.42 11.43
C CYS A 26 3.08 1.76 10.24
N ILE A 27 2.89 2.29 9.03
CA ILE A 27 3.56 1.80 7.83
C ILE A 27 5.07 2.09 7.87
N GLU A 28 5.45 3.31 8.28
CA GLU A 28 6.84 3.72 8.47
C GLU A 28 7.55 2.83 9.49
N GLU A 29 6.92 2.55 10.63
CA GLU A 29 7.45 1.65 11.65
C GLU A 29 7.61 0.21 11.14
N ALA A 30 6.59 -0.33 10.47
CA ALA A 30 6.61 -1.71 9.96
C ALA A 30 7.65 -1.91 8.86
N LEU A 31 7.72 -1.01 7.88
CA LEU A 31 8.60 -1.13 6.73
C LEU A 31 10.01 -0.61 7.00
N GLY A 32 10.16 0.38 7.88
CA GLY A 32 11.45 0.96 8.26
C GLY A 32 12.38 -0.04 8.98
N ALA A 33 11.82 -1.00 9.70
CA ALA A 33 12.56 -2.06 10.39
C ALA A 33 12.96 -3.26 9.48
N VAL A 34 12.59 -3.23 8.20
CA VAL A 34 12.90 -4.33 7.27
C VAL A 34 14.35 -4.27 6.81
N GLU A 35 15.09 -5.35 7.10
CA GLU A 35 16.49 -5.54 6.71
C GLU A 35 16.69 -6.70 5.72
N ASP A 36 15.74 -7.63 5.61
CA ASP A 36 15.86 -8.81 4.78
C ASP A 36 14.52 -9.23 4.14
N ALA A 37 14.60 -10.23 3.24
CA ALA A 37 13.45 -10.72 2.48
C ALA A 37 12.37 -11.34 3.37
N GLN A 38 12.75 -12.03 4.44
CA GLN A 38 11.80 -12.62 5.38
C GLN A 38 11.02 -11.52 6.12
N GLY A 39 11.74 -10.49 6.57
CA GLY A 39 11.17 -9.31 7.21
C GLY A 39 10.23 -8.55 6.28
N LEU A 40 10.61 -8.36 5.01
CA LEU A 40 9.75 -7.71 4.01
C LEU A 40 8.45 -8.48 3.80
N GLN A 41 8.54 -9.80 3.58
CA GLN A 41 7.37 -10.65 3.40
C GLN A 41 6.46 -10.60 4.63
N ALA A 42 7.01 -10.71 5.84
CA ALA A 42 6.25 -10.69 7.07
C ALA A 42 5.59 -9.32 7.32
N ALA A 43 6.35 -8.23 7.19
CA ALA A 43 5.87 -6.87 7.41
C ALA A 43 4.77 -6.51 6.40
N TYR A 44 4.99 -6.76 5.11
CA TYR A 44 3.97 -6.51 4.10
C TYR A 44 2.74 -7.38 4.30
N SER A 45 2.87 -8.67 4.60
CA SER A 45 1.70 -9.54 4.81
C SER A 45 0.82 -9.09 5.98
N ALA A 46 1.43 -8.58 7.05
CA ALA A 46 0.73 -8.16 8.25
C ALA A 46 -0.02 -6.83 8.07
N LEU A 47 0.40 -5.95 7.15
CA LEU A 47 -0.20 -4.63 6.96
C LEU A 47 -1.64 -4.70 6.42
N PRO A 48 -1.95 -5.42 5.31
CA PRO A 48 -3.32 -5.61 4.83
C PRO A 48 -4.23 -6.27 5.87
N ASP A 49 -3.73 -7.25 6.64
CA ASP A 49 -4.53 -7.93 7.66
C ASP A 49 -4.93 -6.97 8.78
N GLN A 50 -3.97 -6.22 9.32
CA GLN A 50 -4.23 -5.22 10.35
C GLN A 50 -5.21 -4.15 9.87
N TYR A 51 -5.00 -3.67 8.64
CA TYR A 51 -5.88 -2.67 8.05
C TYR A 51 -7.30 -3.21 7.84
N TYR A 52 -7.45 -4.43 7.33
CA TYR A 52 -8.75 -5.05 7.12
C TYR A 52 -9.51 -5.19 8.45
N GLU A 53 -8.87 -5.67 9.52
CA GLU A 53 -9.50 -5.81 10.83
C GLU A 53 -9.97 -4.46 11.41
N ILE A 54 -9.16 -3.40 11.28
CA ILE A 54 -9.52 -2.05 11.75
C ILE A 54 -10.77 -1.54 11.04
N VAL A 55 -10.78 -1.68 9.73
CA VAL A 55 -11.81 -1.10 8.90
C VAL A 55 -13.09 -1.93 8.96
N PHE A 56 -12.97 -3.26 9.04
CA PHE A 56 -14.10 -4.16 9.31
C PHE A 56 -14.75 -3.85 10.66
N ALA A 57 -13.96 -3.50 11.68
CA ALA A 57 -14.46 -3.11 13.00
C ALA A 57 -15.09 -1.70 13.04
N THR A 58 -15.07 -0.94 11.93
CA THR A 58 -15.56 0.44 11.85
C THR A 58 -16.79 0.54 10.93
N PRO A 59 -18.03 0.44 11.47
CA PRO A 59 -19.26 0.39 10.67
C PRO A 59 -19.52 1.60 9.77
N ALA A 60 -18.90 2.75 10.07
CA ALA A 60 -19.04 3.99 9.30
C ALA A 60 -18.16 4.06 8.04
N MET A 61 -17.26 3.09 7.82
CA MET A 61 -16.29 3.15 6.71
C MET A 61 -16.91 3.21 5.31
N PRO A 62 -17.96 2.43 4.98
CA PRO A 62 -18.63 2.55 3.67
C PRO A 62 -19.11 3.97 3.36
N ASP A 63 -19.73 4.65 4.34
CA ASP A 63 -20.23 6.02 4.17
C ASP A 63 -19.08 7.04 4.01
N ILE A 64 -17.99 6.86 4.76
CA ILE A 64 -16.78 7.69 4.67
C ILE A 64 -16.17 7.60 3.27
N TRP A 65 -16.01 6.39 2.73
CA TRP A 65 -15.45 6.21 1.39
C TRP A 65 -16.37 6.68 0.27
N SER A 66 -17.69 6.50 0.42
CA SER A 66 -18.64 7.09 -0.52
C SER A 66 -18.53 8.62 -0.53
N GLY A 67 -18.28 9.24 0.63
CA GLY A 67 -18.00 10.68 0.73
C GLY A 67 -16.68 11.09 0.06
N MET A 68 -15.61 10.29 0.24
CA MET A 68 -14.30 10.56 -0.37
C MET A 68 -14.35 10.55 -1.91
N GLN A 69 -15.09 9.63 -2.52
CA GLN A 69 -15.20 9.57 -3.99
C GLN A 69 -16.01 10.73 -4.59
N ALA A 70 -16.88 11.37 -3.80
CA ALA A 70 -17.66 12.52 -4.25
C ALA A 70 -16.87 13.84 -4.18
N ASP A 71 -15.72 13.87 -3.50
CA ASP A 71 -14.91 15.07 -3.29
C ASP A 71 -13.53 14.95 -3.95
N LYS A 72 -13.28 15.78 -4.96
CA LYS A 72 -12.02 15.78 -5.72
C LYS A 72 -10.80 16.11 -4.86
N GLN A 73 -10.94 16.86 -3.77
CA GLN A 73 -9.84 17.16 -2.86
C GLN A 73 -9.48 15.92 -2.04
N LEU A 74 -10.48 15.19 -1.55
CA LEU A 74 -10.25 13.94 -0.82
C LEU A 74 -9.65 12.84 -1.72
N MET A 75 -10.07 12.75 -2.98
CA MET A 75 -9.44 11.85 -3.96
C MET A 75 -7.96 12.20 -4.20
N ALA A 76 -7.63 13.49 -4.30
CA ALA A 76 -6.25 13.93 -4.48
C ALA A 76 -5.39 13.63 -3.26
N LEU A 77 -5.95 13.76 -2.05
CA LEU A 77 -5.29 13.37 -0.81
C LEU A 77 -5.02 11.87 -0.76
N GLU A 78 -6.00 11.03 -1.10
CA GLU A 78 -5.82 9.57 -1.16
C GLU A 78 -4.72 9.17 -2.15
N LEU A 79 -4.71 9.76 -3.34
CA LEU A 79 -3.66 9.51 -4.33
C LEU A 79 -2.27 9.90 -3.79
N GLN A 80 -2.18 11.01 -3.06
CA GLN A 80 -0.94 11.44 -2.43
C GLN A 80 -0.49 10.47 -1.33
N GLU A 81 -1.40 9.94 -0.51
CA GLU A 81 -1.07 8.91 0.47
C GLU A 81 -0.59 7.63 -0.17
N SER A 82 -1.27 7.16 -1.23
CA SER A 82 -0.83 6.02 -2.03
C SER A 82 0.61 6.21 -2.54
N ARG A 83 0.99 7.43 -2.95
CA ARG A 83 2.37 7.72 -3.37
C ARG A 83 3.37 7.65 -2.21
N ILE A 84 3.02 8.21 -1.06
CA ILE A 84 3.91 8.22 0.12
C ILE A 84 4.13 6.79 0.61
N ALA A 85 3.06 6.04 0.84
CA ALA A 85 3.14 4.69 1.37
C ALA A 85 3.71 3.69 0.33
N GLY A 86 3.38 3.85 -0.95
CA GLY A 86 4.05 3.13 -2.04
C GLY A 86 5.56 3.41 -2.09
N GLY A 87 5.98 4.64 -1.78
CA GLY A 87 7.40 4.99 -1.63
C GLY A 87 8.08 4.24 -0.49
N LEU A 88 7.45 4.16 0.69
CA LEU A 88 7.96 3.39 1.84
C LEU A 88 8.14 1.91 1.50
N LEU A 89 7.18 1.33 0.76
CA LEU A 89 7.29 -0.04 0.28
C LEU A 89 8.43 -0.20 -0.74
N ALA A 90 8.55 0.72 -1.70
CA ALA A 90 9.64 0.70 -2.68
C ALA A 90 11.02 0.78 -1.99
N ASP A 91 11.17 1.63 -0.97
CA ASP A 91 12.41 1.74 -0.22
C ASP A 91 12.73 0.45 0.54
N ALA A 92 11.73 -0.22 1.12
CA ALA A 92 11.93 -1.53 1.76
C ALA A 92 12.30 -2.62 0.74
N MET A 93 11.65 -2.63 -0.44
CA MET A 93 11.99 -3.54 -1.53
C MET A 93 13.43 -3.34 -2.01
N LEU A 94 13.87 -2.08 -2.22
CA LEU A 94 15.22 -1.77 -2.69
C LEU A 94 16.30 -2.03 -1.63
N ARG A 95 15.98 -1.94 -0.34
CA ARG A 95 16.88 -2.40 0.73
C ARG A 95 17.16 -3.90 0.63
N VAL A 96 16.13 -4.70 0.35
CA VAL A 96 16.22 -6.17 0.29
C VAL A 96 16.76 -6.66 -1.05
N PHE A 97 16.40 -6.01 -2.14
CA PHE A 97 16.74 -6.38 -3.51
C PHE A 97 17.47 -5.21 -4.22
N PRO A 98 18.71 -4.88 -3.82
CA PRO A 98 19.41 -3.68 -4.28
C PRO A 98 19.73 -3.65 -5.78
N ASP A 99 19.80 -4.80 -6.43
CA ASP A 99 20.09 -4.94 -7.88
C ASP A 99 18.84 -4.81 -8.77
N SER A 100 17.69 -4.48 -8.18
CA SER A 100 16.42 -4.33 -8.90
C SER A 100 16.35 -3.02 -9.68
N ASP A 101 15.53 -2.99 -10.73
CA ASP A 101 15.21 -1.75 -11.45
C ASP A 101 14.41 -0.81 -10.54
N ALA A 102 15.08 0.23 -10.06
CA ALA A 102 14.49 1.17 -9.12
C ALA A 102 13.30 1.97 -9.68
N LEU A 103 13.17 2.13 -11.01
CA LEU A 103 11.98 2.75 -11.60
C LEU A 103 10.81 1.77 -11.53
N ARG A 104 11.02 0.53 -12.00
CA ARG A 104 9.97 -0.50 -11.98
C ARG A 104 9.51 -0.84 -10.57
N VAL A 105 10.43 -0.91 -9.61
CA VAL A 105 10.09 -1.13 -8.19
C VAL A 105 9.17 -0.03 -7.68
N ARG A 106 9.44 1.23 -7.99
CA ARG A 106 8.59 2.35 -7.55
C ARG A 106 7.23 2.33 -8.22
N GLU A 107 7.16 2.02 -9.51
CA GLU A 107 5.90 1.89 -10.25
C GLU A 107 5.04 0.75 -9.69
N SER A 108 5.63 -0.44 -9.51
CA SER A 108 4.96 -1.61 -8.93
C SER A 108 4.50 -1.33 -7.50
N ALA A 109 5.36 -0.77 -6.64
CA ALA A 109 5.01 -0.48 -5.24
C ALA A 109 3.88 0.55 -5.12
N PHE A 110 3.89 1.60 -5.95
CA PHE A 110 2.80 2.56 -6.02
C PHE A 110 1.48 1.91 -6.45
N LEU A 111 1.51 1.10 -7.51
CA LEU A 111 0.33 0.40 -8.00
C LEU A 111 -0.21 -0.60 -6.98
N ILE A 112 0.67 -1.39 -6.37
CA ILE A 112 0.32 -2.34 -5.31
C ILE A 112 -0.38 -1.59 -4.18
N TRP A 113 0.19 -0.47 -3.69
CA TRP A 113 -0.41 0.25 -2.58
C TRP A 113 -1.82 0.76 -2.90
N HIS A 114 -1.96 1.41 -4.06
CA HIS A 114 -3.25 1.94 -4.51
C HIS A 114 -4.30 0.85 -4.71
N LEU A 115 -3.93 -0.29 -5.30
CA LEU A 115 -4.82 -1.43 -5.48
C LEU A 115 -5.16 -2.12 -4.15
N GLY A 116 -4.28 -2.05 -3.15
CA GLY A 116 -4.57 -2.50 -1.79
C GLY A 116 -5.74 -1.73 -1.18
N GLU A 117 -5.71 -0.40 -1.25
CA GLU A 117 -6.82 0.46 -0.77
C GLU A 117 -8.13 0.16 -1.50
N ALA A 118 -8.07 -0.03 -2.83
CA ALA A 118 -9.23 -0.43 -3.63
C ALA A 118 -9.78 -1.82 -3.24
N THR A 119 -8.89 -2.77 -2.97
CA THR A 119 -9.26 -4.12 -2.55
C THR A 119 -9.98 -4.09 -1.20
N MET A 120 -9.52 -3.26 -0.26
CA MET A 120 -10.17 -3.14 1.06
C MET A 120 -11.59 -2.60 0.95
N ARG A 121 -11.80 -1.58 0.12
CA ARG A 121 -13.15 -1.05 -0.16
C ARG A 121 -14.08 -2.10 -0.74
N LEU A 122 -13.58 -2.87 -1.71
CA LEU A 122 -14.35 -3.97 -2.30
C LEU A 122 -14.67 -5.03 -1.24
N ALA A 123 -13.68 -5.47 -0.47
CA ALA A 123 -13.81 -6.54 0.52
C ALA A 123 -14.84 -6.23 1.62
N ILE A 124 -14.98 -4.97 2.02
CA ILE A 124 -15.97 -4.55 3.03
C ILE A 124 -17.37 -4.38 2.45
N SER A 125 -17.48 -4.21 1.13
CA SER A 125 -18.77 -4.21 0.43
C SER A 125 -19.32 -5.63 0.21
N CYS A 126 -18.50 -6.66 0.47
CA CYS A 126 -18.83 -8.08 0.30
C CYS A 126 -19.21 -8.75 1.64
N ALA A 127 -19.68 -10.00 1.57
CA ALA A 127 -19.86 -10.81 2.77
C ALA A 127 -18.49 -11.07 3.45
N PRO A 128 -18.42 -11.26 4.79
CA PRO A 128 -17.14 -11.33 5.51
C PRO A 128 -16.17 -12.42 5.00
N GLU A 129 -16.68 -13.58 4.59
CA GLU A 129 -15.86 -14.67 4.05
C GLU A 129 -15.29 -14.32 2.66
N GLU A 130 -16.13 -13.76 1.79
CA GLU A 130 -15.73 -13.29 0.47
C GLU A 130 -14.69 -12.17 0.58
N GLY A 131 -14.94 -11.18 1.46
CA GLY A 131 -14.01 -10.08 1.71
C GLY A 131 -12.62 -10.54 2.15
N ARG A 132 -12.55 -11.47 3.12
CA ARG A 132 -11.27 -12.09 3.51
C ARG A 132 -10.59 -12.81 2.35
N GLY A 133 -11.36 -13.54 1.54
CA GLY A 133 -10.83 -14.21 0.34
C GLY A 133 -10.22 -13.24 -0.67
N LEU A 134 -10.83 -12.06 -0.87
CA LEU A 134 -10.30 -11.01 -1.75
C LEU A 134 -9.00 -10.41 -1.22
N VAL A 135 -8.92 -10.13 0.09
CA VAL A 135 -7.69 -9.62 0.72
C VAL A 135 -6.54 -10.62 0.59
N GLU A 136 -6.80 -11.90 0.86
CA GLU A 136 -5.80 -12.97 0.70
C GLU A 136 -5.37 -13.17 -0.76
N ALA A 137 -6.30 -13.05 -1.71
CA ALA A 137 -5.98 -13.11 -3.13
C ALA A 137 -5.06 -11.97 -3.55
N PHE A 138 -5.37 -10.74 -3.12
CA PHE A 138 -4.53 -9.57 -3.39
C PHE A 138 -3.13 -9.71 -2.78
N LYS A 139 -3.04 -10.08 -1.49
CA LYS A 139 -1.75 -10.31 -0.80
C LYS A 139 -0.87 -11.29 -1.57
N ARG A 140 -1.43 -12.41 -2.02
CA ARG A 140 -0.67 -13.41 -2.81
C ARG A 140 -0.14 -12.82 -4.10
N MET A 141 -0.95 -12.05 -4.85
CA MET A 141 -0.51 -11.46 -6.12
C MET A 141 0.57 -10.39 -5.91
N SER A 142 0.39 -9.52 -4.93
CA SER A 142 1.36 -8.45 -4.66
C SER A 142 2.67 -9.00 -4.12
N LEU A 143 2.63 -10.03 -3.25
CA LEU A 143 3.85 -10.68 -2.75
C LEU A 143 4.70 -11.31 -3.86
N LEU A 144 4.10 -11.82 -4.94
CA LEU A 144 4.88 -12.34 -6.07
C LEU A 144 5.77 -11.27 -6.70
N GLU A 145 5.23 -10.06 -6.89
CA GLU A 145 5.99 -8.92 -7.42
C GLU A 145 6.97 -8.35 -6.37
N ILE A 146 6.54 -8.22 -5.11
CA ILE A 146 7.37 -7.65 -4.03
C ILE A 146 8.62 -8.49 -3.78
N MET A 147 8.49 -9.81 -3.85
CA MET A 147 9.57 -10.75 -3.50
C MET A 147 10.46 -11.14 -4.68
N ALA A 148 10.07 -10.77 -5.90
CA ALA A 148 10.86 -10.99 -7.10
C ALA A 148 10.72 -9.80 -8.07
N PRO A 149 11.12 -8.58 -7.64
CA PRO A 149 11.02 -7.39 -8.47
C PRO A 149 11.89 -7.52 -9.72
N ALA A 150 11.51 -6.80 -10.78
CA ALA A 150 12.28 -6.77 -12.02
C ALA A 150 13.74 -6.36 -11.76
N ALA A 151 14.69 -7.15 -12.28
CA ALA A 151 16.11 -6.82 -12.22
C ALA A 151 16.41 -5.55 -13.04
N GLY A 152 17.39 -4.77 -12.60
CA GLY A 152 17.90 -3.65 -13.38
C GLY A 152 18.46 -4.14 -14.71
N SER A 153 18.05 -3.54 -15.83
CA SER A 153 18.71 -3.81 -17.11
C SER A 153 20.14 -3.30 -17.03
N ASN A 154 21.11 -4.21 -17.03
CA ASN A 154 22.52 -3.88 -17.14
C ASN A 154 22.83 -3.55 -18.61
N GLU A 155 22.19 -2.51 -19.15
CA GLU A 155 22.29 -2.17 -20.57
C GLU A 155 22.53 -0.66 -20.75
N PHE A 156 23.79 -0.31 -20.57
CA PHE A 156 24.45 0.69 -21.40
C PHE A 156 25.84 0.17 -21.73
N ASP A 157 25.96 -0.68 -22.75
CA ASP A 157 27.23 -0.93 -23.42
C ASP A 157 27.31 0.00 -24.65
N PRO A 158 28.03 1.13 -24.57
CA PRO A 158 28.19 2.05 -25.70
C PRO A 158 29.06 1.47 -26.83
N ALA A 159 29.61 0.26 -26.68
CA ALA A 159 30.53 -0.32 -27.66
C ALA A 159 29.84 -1.04 -28.85
N THR A 160 28.54 -1.30 -28.80
CA THR A 160 27.83 -2.06 -29.86
C THR A 160 27.19 -1.21 -30.96
N ASP A 161 27.16 0.12 -30.86
CA ASP A 161 26.56 1.01 -31.87
C ASP A 161 27.58 1.57 -32.90
N VAL A 162 28.82 1.08 -32.87
CA VAL A 162 29.81 1.34 -33.92
C VAL A 162 30.04 0.03 -34.69
N VAL A 163 29.06 -0.34 -35.52
CA VAL A 163 29.19 -0.99 -36.84
C VAL A 163 27.82 -1.52 -37.24
N SER A 164 27.10 -0.76 -38.06
CA SER A 164 26.36 -1.20 -39.26
C SER A 164 25.86 0.02 -40.04
#